data_AF-T0XZL5-F1
#
_entry.id   AF-T0XZL5-F1
#
_cell.length_a   1.000
_cell.length_b   1.000
_cell.length_c   1.000
_cell.angle_alpha   90.00
_cell.angle_beta   90.00
_cell.angle_gamma   90.00
#
_symmetry.space_group_name_H-M   'P 1'
#
loop_
_entity.id
_entity.type
_entity.pdbx_description
1 polymer ?
#
loop_
_entity_poly.entity_id
_entity_poly.type
_entity_poly.pdbx_seq_one_letter_code
_entity_poly.pdbx_strand_id
1 'polypeptide(L)' 'MAYKPDFVWMDGKTIEFEKANVSILTHALHYGTGIFEGIRSYETDDGVAVFRLDDHIKRFFQSANIYRMELGYTADQLK' A
#
# COMPACT_ATOMS: atom_id res chain seq x y z
N MET A 1 -14.47 -6.85 -4.89
CA MET A 1 -13.30 -6.71 -5.77
C MET A 1 -13.38 -7.81 -6.83
N ALA A 2 -13.09 -7.52 -8.10
CA ALA A 2 -13.20 -8.52 -9.18
C ALA A 2 -12.05 -9.54 -9.19
N TYR A 3 -10.94 -9.23 -8.50
CA TYR A 3 -9.78 -10.07 -8.31
C TYR A 3 -9.51 -10.22 -6.81
N LYS A 4 -9.16 -11.44 -6.37
CA LYS A 4 -8.72 -11.74 -5.01
C LYS A 4 -7.29 -12.28 -5.07
N PRO A 5 -6.30 -11.61 -4.48
CA PRO A 5 -4.95 -12.16 -4.35
C PRO A 5 -4.92 -13.24 -3.27
N ASP A 6 -3.89 -14.08 -3.29
CA ASP A 6 -3.67 -15.08 -2.23
C ASP A 6 -3.14 -14.41 -0.94
N PHE A 7 -2.29 -13.41 -1.09
CA PHE A 7 -1.59 -12.75 0.01
C PHE A 7 -1.66 -11.22 -0.08
N VAL A 8 -1.58 -10.58 1.08
CA VAL A 8 -1.46 -9.13 1.25
C VAL A 8 -0.38 -8.84 2.29
N TRP A 9 0.38 -7.79 2.08
CA TRP A 9 1.24 -7.22 3.12
C TRP A 9 0.41 -6.30 4.01
N MET A 10 0.43 -6.53 5.32
CA MET A 10 -0.27 -5.74 6.33
C MET A 10 0.61 -5.63 7.58
N ASP A 11 0.91 -4.39 8.00
CA ASP A 11 1.65 -4.04 9.21
C ASP A 11 2.97 -4.83 9.41
N GLY A 12 3.78 -4.92 8.34
CA GLY A 12 5.08 -5.58 8.38
C GLY A 12 5.05 -7.09 8.14
N LYS A 13 3.91 -7.67 7.81
CA LYS A 13 3.76 -9.12 7.59
C LYS A 13 2.98 -9.43 6.31
N THR A 14 3.39 -10.47 5.61
CA THR A 14 2.59 -11.07 4.55
C THR A 14 1.59 -12.04 5.16
N ILE A 15 0.30 -11.80 4.95
CA ILE A 15 -0.81 -12.60 5.47
C ILE A 15 -1.73 -13.05 4.34
N GLU A 16 -2.51 -14.11 4.57
CA GLU A 16 -3.58 -14.52 3.64
C GLU A 16 -4.59 -13.39 3.46
N PHE A 17 -5.05 -13.17 2.23
CA PHE A 17 -5.99 -12.10 1.90
C PHE A 17 -7.26 -12.11 2.78
N GLU A 18 -7.82 -13.29 3.03
CA GLU A 18 -9.05 -13.45 3.84
C GLU A 18 -8.86 -13.04 5.31
N LYS A 19 -7.61 -12.94 5.79
CA LYS A 19 -7.28 -12.48 7.14
C LYS A 19 -7.03 -10.97 7.23
N ALA A 20 -6.89 -10.28 6.10
CA ALA A 20 -6.64 -8.84 6.04
C ALA A 20 -7.91 -8.04 6.34
N ASN A 21 -8.26 -7.94 7.63
CA ASN A 21 -9.47 -7.30 8.12
C ASN A 21 -9.15 -6.12 9.03
N VAL A 22 -10.06 -5.14 9.07
CA VAL A 22 -10.04 -4.02 10.02
C VAL A 22 -11.38 -3.95 10.76
N SER A 23 -11.39 -3.33 11.93
CA SER A 23 -12.64 -3.12 12.68
C SER A 23 -13.60 -2.22 11.90
N ILE A 24 -14.90 -2.45 12.05
CA ILE A 24 -15.93 -1.54 11.50
C ILE A 24 -15.82 -0.13 12.08
N LEU A 25 -15.18 0.05 13.23
CA LEU A 25 -14.94 1.34 13.88
C LEU A 25 -13.63 2.01 13.43
N THR A 26 -12.99 1.52 12.36
CA THR A 26 -11.75 2.11 11.84
C THR A 26 -11.98 3.54 11.38
N HIS A 27 -11.21 4.49 11.93
CA HIS A 27 -11.35 5.93 11.68
C HIS A 27 -11.40 6.29 10.19
N ALA A 28 -10.52 5.71 9.38
CA ALA A 28 -10.47 5.96 7.94
C ALA A 28 -11.78 5.60 7.21
N LEU A 29 -12.53 4.61 7.69
CA LEU A 29 -13.82 4.20 7.09
C LEU A 29 -14.94 5.21 7.37
N HIS A 30 -14.90 5.89 8.51
CA HIS A 30 -15.94 6.84 8.93
C HIS A 30 -15.66 8.27 8.48
N TYR A 31 -14.38 8.64 8.46
CA TYR A 31 -13.96 10.02 8.26
C TYR A 31 -13.15 10.25 6.98
N GLY A 32 -12.95 9.20 6.17
CA GLY A 32 -12.21 9.27 4.90
C GLY A 32 -10.73 9.64 5.05
N THR A 33 -10.21 9.69 6.28
CA THR A 33 -8.83 10.09 6.55
C THR A 33 -7.88 8.93 6.27
N GLY A 34 -7.30 8.91 5.08
CA GLY A 34 -6.37 7.89 4.64
C GLY A 34 -5.65 8.31 3.35
N ILE A 35 -4.58 7.60 3.03
CA ILE A 35 -3.80 7.78 1.81
C ILE A 35 -3.70 6.42 1.10
N PHE A 36 -3.55 6.45 -0.22
CA PHE A 36 -3.32 5.24 -1.02
C PHE A 36 -2.51 5.58 -2.27
N GLU A 37 -1.99 4.54 -2.92
CA GLU A 37 -1.33 4.64 -4.20
C GLU A 37 -1.96 3.70 -5.22
N GLY A 38 -1.78 4.04 -6.50
CA GLY A 38 -2.13 3.19 -7.63
C GLY A 38 -0.87 2.87 -8.41
N ILE A 39 -0.37 1.64 -8.25
CA ILE A 39 0.88 1.20 -8.87
C ILE A 39 0.57 0.08 -9.88
N ARG A 40 1.34 0.01 -10.96
CA ARG A 40 1.21 -1.05 -11.98
C ARG A 40 2.54 -1.78 -12.17
N SER A 41 2.43 -3.09 -12.32
CA SER A 41 3.48 -3.96 -12.81
C SER A 41 3.21 -4.37 -14.25
N TYR A 42 4.26 -4.58 -15.02
CA TYR A 42 4.20 -5.01 -16.41
C TYR A 42 5.18 -6.14 -16.64
N GLU A 43 4.80 -7.08 -17.48
CA GLU A 43 5.74 -8.05 -18.04
C GLU A 43 6.67 -7.32 -19.01
N THR A 44 7.97 -7.57 -18.88
CA THR A 44 9.03 -7.02 -19.73
C THR A 44 9.94 -8.16 -20.19
N ASP A 45 10.83 -7.90 -21.15
CA ASP A 45 11.77 -8.91 -21.64
C ASP A 45 12.68 -9.48 -20.54
N ASP A 46 12.92 -8.71 -19.47
CA ASP A 46 13.74 -9.09 -18.31
C ASP A 46 12.91 -9.59 -17.10
N GLY A 47 11.60 -9.82 -17.30
CA GLY A 47 10.67 -10.26 -16.27
C GLY A 47 9.68 -9.17 -15.82
N VAL A 48 8.92 -9.44 -14.77
CA VAL A 48 7.91 -8.50 -14.27
C VAL A 48 8.60 -7.32 -13.56
N ALA A 49 8.29 -6.10 -14.01
CA ALA A 49 8.83 -4.87 -13.43
C ALA A 49 7.71 -3.95 -12.94
N VAL A 50 7.95 -3.25 -11.83
CA VAL A 50 7.05 -2.21 -11.31
C VAL A 50 7.40 -0.86 -11.91
N PHE A 51 6.45 -0.23 -12.60
CA PHE A 51 6.72 1.03 -13.29
C PHE A 51 6.80 2.19 -12.29
N ARG A 52 7.96 2.85 -12.25
CA ARG A 52 8.25 4.05 -11.43
C ARG A 52 7.98 3.87 -9.92
N LEU A 53 8.34 2.71 -9.36
CA LEU A 53 8.12 2.39 -7.94
C LEU A 53 8.62 3.49 -7.00
N ASP A 54 9.85 3.99 -7.20
CA ASP A 54 10.43 5.03 -6.34
C ASP A 54 9.61 6.33 -6.30
N ASP A 55 9.02 6.73 -7.43
CA ASP A 55 8.21 7.94 -7.51
C ASP A 55 6.87 7.76 -6.78
N HIS A 56 6.25 6.58 -6.90
CA HIS A 56 5.04 6.23 -6.17
C HIS A 56 5.27 6.19 -4.66
N ILE A 57 6.35 5.56 -4.20
CA ILE A 57 6.71 5.54 -2.78
C ILE A 57 6.99 6.94 -2.27
N LYS A 58 7.74 7.76 -3.01
CA LYS A 58 7.97 9.17 -2.65
C LYS A 58 6.65 9.93 -2.48
N ARG A 59 5.70 9.77 -3.40
CA ARG A 59 4.38 10.43 -3.32
C ARG A 59 3.54 9.92 -2.16
N PHE A 60 3.63 8.63 -1.83
CA PHE A 60 2.97 8.04 -0.67
C PHE A 60 3.44 8.69 0.65
N PHE A 61 4.76 8.83 0.86
CA PHE A 61 5.31 9.53 2.02
C PHE A 61 4.93 11.03 2.06
N GLN A 62 4.92 11.70 0.90
CA GLN A 62 4.46 13.09 0.81
C GLN A 62 2.99 13.23 1.21
N SER A 63 2.14 12.29 0.78
CA SER A 63 0.71 12.27 1.12
C SER A 63 0.51 12.05 2.62
N ALA A 64 1.28 11.14 3.23
CA ALA A 64 1.28 10.94 4.68
C ALA A 64 1.66 12.23 5.43
N ASN A 65 2.70 12.92 4.97
CA ASN A 65 3.16 14.17 5.56
C ASN A 65 2.11 15.30 5.50
N ILE A 66 1.34 15.40 4.42
CA ILE A 66 0.23 16.38 4.31
C ILE A 66 -0.81 16.14 5.42
N TYR A 67 -1.12 14.88 5.72
CA TYR A 67 -2.00 14.49 6.81
C TYR A 67 -1.33 14.43 8.18
N ARG A 68 -0.02 14.71 8.27
CA ARG A 68 0.80 14.54 9.49
C ARG A 68 0.72 13.12 10.06
N MET A 69 0.64 12.12 9.17
CA MET A 69 0.66 10.70 9.52
C MET A 69 2.10 10.19 9.58
N GLU A 70 2.45 9.53 10.68
CA GLU A 70 3.70 8.78 10.79
C GLU A 70 3.49 7.35 10.28
N LEU A 71 4.24 6.96 9.24
CA LEU A 71 4.05 5.65 8.59
C LEU A 71 4.70 4.48 9.34
N GLY A 72 5.69 4.74 10.21
CA GLY A 72 6.40 3.68 10.94
C GLY A 72 7.32 2.78 10.09
N TYR A 73 7.49 3.08 8.81
CA TYR A 73 8.36 2.35 7.87
C TYR A 73 9.25 3.31 7.09
N THR A 74 10.42 2.84 6.66
CA THR A 74 11.27 3.56 5.71
C THR A 74 10.80 3.33 4.28
N ALA A 75 11.21 4.21 3.36
CA ALA A 75 10.87 4.07 1.95
C ALA A 75 11.37 2.73 1.38
N ASP A 76 12.55 2.27 1.79
CA ASP A 76 13.12 1.01 1.30
C ASP A 76 12.45 -0.23 1.91
N GLN A 77 11.79 -0.13 3.07
CA GLN A 77 10.96 -1.22 3.61
C GLN A 77 9.63 -1.40 2.86
N LEU A 78 9.18 -0.37 2.13
CA LEU A 78 7.93 -0.37 1.37
C LEU A 78 8.14 -0.63 -0.14
N LYS A 79 9.38 -0.90 -0.57
CA LYS A 79 9.71 -1.34 -1.92
C LYS A 79 9.90 -2.85 -1.94
#